data_AF-A0A7H8QRH1-F1
#
_entry.id   AF-A0A7H8QRH1-F1
#
_cell.length_a   1.000
_cell.length_b   1.000
_cell.length_c   1.000
_cell.angle_alpha   90.00
_cell.angle_beta   90.00
_cell.angle_gamma   90.00
#
_symmetry.space_group_name_H-M   'P 1'
#
loop_
_entity.id
_entity.type
_entity.pdbx_description
1 polymer ?
#
loop_
_entity_poly.entity_id
_entity_poly.type
_entity_poly.pdbx_seq_one_letter_code
_entity_poly.pdbx_strand_id
1 'polypeptide(L)'
;MSAAGRLLPALGVTLLTLGLCYVYAETYEPPKEYKRMWRDIPPAAATVFGIMGVNVAIYLLWKAPPAWRLLNRYFISVPLYPYAMSVVGSVFSHQQLRHLATNTLILWLIGTRLHDEIGRGDFMAVYLSSGVLGSITSLTAHVLLGRLTITSLGASGAIAGLVASWCMLHSNDKLVPSFLPHEWREYVAADGSTVLAGIVLFELFNLVSPFKVAKLDHWAHLGGYFAGAAWAMMHKPKLERKRREERGWIDRFMSGS
;
A
#
# COMPACT_ATOMS: atom_id res chain seq x y z
N MET A 1 7.07 4.20 -30.10
CA MET A 1 6.56 5.15 -29.08
C MET A 1 7.74 5.78 -28.35
N SER A 2 7.76 7.11 -28.26
CA SER A 2 8.73 7.86 -27.44
C SER A 2 8.54 7.60 -25.95
N ALA A 3 9.53 7.93 -25.11
CA ALA A 3 9.40 7.86 -23.65
C ALA A 3 8.23 8.74 -23.15
N ALA A 4 8.11 9.97 -23.65
CA ALA A 4 7.01 10.86 -23.32
C ALA A 4 5.64 10.25 -23.65
N GLY A 5 5.50 9.62 -24.82
CA GLY A 5 4.25 8.95 -25.22
C GLY A 5 3.88 7.74 -24.36
N ARG A 6 4.86 7.12 -23.68
CA ARG A 6 4.63 6.03 -22.72
C ARG A 6 4.26 6.54 -21.33
N LEU A 7 4.86 7.64 -20.90
CA LEU A 7 4.81 8.11 -19.51
C LEU A 7 3.72 9.16 -19.25
N LEU A 8 3.53 10.14 -20.15
CA LEU A 8 2.63 11.27 -19.89
C LEU A 8 1.16 10.85 -19.65
N PRO A 9 0.57 9.92 -20.43
CA PRO A 9 -0.80 9.48 -20.17
C PRO A 9 -0.95 8.79 -18.81
N ALA A 10 0.02 7.93 -18.45
CA ALA A 10 0.05 7.22 -17.17
C ALA A 10 0.26 8.19 -15.99
N LEU A 11 1.11 9.20 -16.17
CA LEU A 11 1.31 10.28 -15.20
C LEU A 11 0.02 11.07 -14.98
N GLY A 12 -0.72 11.40 -16.04
CA GLY A 12 -2.01 12.09 -15.94
C GLY A 12 -3.04 11.32 -15.11
N VAL A 13 -3.18 10.01 -15.36
CA VAL A 13 -4.06 9.13 -14.56
C VAL A 13 -3.57 9.04 -13.10
N THR A 14 -2.26 8.99 -12.89
CA THR A 14 -1.68 8.97 -11.55
C THR A 14 -2.02 10.23 -10.78
N LEU A 15 -1.78 11.42 -11.34
CA LEU A 15 -2.09 12.71 -10.71
C LEU A 15 -3.58 12.87 -10.42
N LEU A 16 -4.44 12.47 -11.36
CA LEU A 16 -5.89 12.44 -11.13
C LEU A 16 -6.26 11.54 -9.95
N THR A 17 -5.69 10.33 -9.89
CA THR A 17 -5.95 9.39 -8.80
C THR A 17 -5.49 9.94 -7.46
N LEU A 18 -4.33 10.62 -7.40
CA LEU A 18 -3.84 11.29 -6.20
C LEU A 18 -4.79 12.40 -5.73
N GLY A 19 -5.29 13.23 -6.65
CA GLY A 19 -6.29 14.26 -6.34
C GLY A 19 -7.58 13.66 -5.79
N LEU A 20 -8.07 12.57 -6.40
CA LEU A 20 -9.26 11.85 -5.91
C LEU A 20 -9.03 11.22 -4.54
N CYS A 21 -7.84 10.65 -4.28
CA CYS A 21 -7.49 10.12 -2.96
C CYS A 21 -7.49 11.21 -1.88
N TYR A 22 -6.93 12.37 -2.20
CA TYR A 22 -6.92 13.53 -1.30
C TYR A 22 -8.35 14.00 -0.98
N VAL A 23 -9.17 14.22 -2.01
CA VAL A 23 -10.58 14.63 -1.83
C VAL A 23 -11.34 13.59 -1.01
N TYR A 24 -11.14 12.29 -1.29
CA TYR A 24 -11.78 11.21 -0.54
C TYR A 24 -11.35 11.21 0.93
N ALA A 25 -10.06 11.36 1.24
CA ALA A 25 -9.57 11.40 2.61
C ALA A 25 -10.19 12.55 3.43
N GLU A 26 -10.27 13.74 2.83
CA GLU A 26 -10.80 14.94 3.50
C GLU A 26 -12.32 14.95 3.64
N THR A 27 -13.06 14.30 2.73
CA THR A 27 -14.54 14.33 2.70
C THR A 27 -15.19 13.06 3.22
N TYR A 28 -14.44 12.00 3.47
CA TYR A 28 -15.00 10.72 3.89
C TYR A 28 -15.57 10.79 5.31
N GLU A 29 -16.87 10.54 5.43
CA GLU A 29 -17.54 10.33 6.71
C GLU A 29 -17.89 8.84 6.90
N PRO A 30 -17.49 8.21 8.01
CA PRO A 30 -17.82 6.82 8.27
C PRO A 30 -19.33 6.64 8.46
N PRO A 31 -19.95 5.64 7.80
CA PRO A 31 -21.37 5.39 7.98
C PRO A 31 -21.65 4.94 9.42
N LYS A 32 -22.79 5.42 9.96
CA LYS A 32 -23.36 4.93 11.23
C LYS A 32 -23.49 3.41 11.17
N GLU A 33 -23.30 2.75 12.32
CA GLU A 33 -23.21 1.29 12.41
C GLU A 33 -24.37 0.55 11.71
N TYR A 34 -25.61 0.97 11.95
CA TYR A 34 -26.80 0.37 11.34
C TYR A 34 -26.90 0.54 9.82
N LYS A 35 -26.12 1.44 9.21
CA LYS A 35 -26.04 1.64 7.75
C LYS A 35 -24.88 0.89 7.11
N ARG A 36 -24.06 0.16 7.88
CA ARG A 36 -22.93 -0.60 7.35
C ARG A 36 -23.42 -1.87 6.66
N MET A 37 -22.84 -2.18 5.50
CA MET A 37 -23.09 -3.45 4.79
C MET A 37 -22.74 -4.67 5.65
N TRP A 38 -21.61 -4.61 6.35
CA TRP A 38 -21.21 -5.59 7.35
C TRP A 38 -21.27 -4.93 8.73
N ARG A 39 -22.42 -5.06 9.38
CA ARG A 39 -22.68 -4.42 10.68
C ARG A 39 -21.79 -4.98 11.77
N ASP A 40 -21.69 -6.31 11.83
CA ASP A 40 -21.06 -7.01 12.95
C ASP A 40 -19.55 -7.26 12.74
N ILE A 41 -18.98 -6.72 11.65
CA ILE A 41 -17.55 -6.83 11.33
C ILE A 41 -16.85 -5.51 11.68
N PRO A 42 -15.68 -5.54 12.36
CA PRO A 42 -14.89 -4.34 12.60
C PRO A 42 -14.62 -3.55 11.31
N PRO A 43 -14.70 -2.21 11.30
CA PRO A 43 -14.52 -1.41 10.09
C PRO A 43 -13.21 -1.68 9.34
N ALA A 44 -12.11 -1.94 10.06
CA ALA A 44 -10.83 -2.32 9.48
C ALA A 44 -10.89 -3.64 8.73
N ALA A 45 -11.41 -4.69 9.37
CA ALA A 45 -11.57 -6.00 8.75
C ALA A 45 -12.49 -5.92 7.53
N ALA A 46 -13.60 -5.18 7.62
CA ALA A 46 -14.48 -4.90 6.48
C ALA A 46 -13.72 -4.25 5.31
N THR A 47 -12.96 -3.17 5.54
CA THR A 47 -12.20 -2.50 4.47
C THR A 47 -11.19 -3.45 3.83
N VAL A 48 -10.41 -4.16 4.65
CA VAL A 48 -9.38 -5.09 4.19
C VAL A 48 -9.99 -6.26 3.42
N PHE A 49 -11.09 -6.86 3.91
CA PHE A 49 -11.82 -7.91 3.19
C PHE A 49 -12.38 -7.42 1.86
N GLY A 50 -12.82 -6.16 1.77
CA GLY A 50 -13.23 -5.56 0.50
C GLY A 50 -12.09 -5.57 -0.52
N ILE A 51 -10.90 -5.10 -0.13
CA ILE A 51 -9.71 -5.11 -1.00
C ILE A 51 -9.31 -6.53 -1.38
N MET A 52 -9.29 -7.45 -0.41
CA MET A 52 -8.98 -8.86 -0.64
C MET A 52 -9.97 -9.51 -1.62
N GLY A 53 -11.26 -9.25 -1.44
CA GLY A 53 -12.32 -9.74 -2.32
C GLY A 53 -12.14 -9.27 -3.76
N VAL A 54 -11.79 -7.99 -3.96
CA VAL A 54 -11.47 -7.44 -5.29
C VAL A 54 -10.25 -8.14 -5.90
N ASN A 55 -9.16 -8.30 -5.13
CA ASN A 55 -7.95 -8.98 -5.62
C ASN A 55 -8.21 -10.45 -5.98
N VAL A 56 -8.98 -11.17 -5.15
CA VAL A 56 -9.40 -12.56 -5.41
C VAL A 56 -10.29 -12.62 -6.65
N ALA A 57 -11.25 -11.72 -6.80
CA ALA A 57 -12.11 -11.67 -7.98
C ALA A 57 -11.30 -11.47 -9.27
N ILE A 58 -10.36 -10.52 -9.29
CA ILE A 58 -9.49 -10.28 -10.44
C ILE A 58 -8.56 -11.47 -10.71
N TYR A 59 -8.01 -12.09 -9.66
CA TYR A 59 -7.25 -13.33 -9.79
C TYR A 59 -8.06 -14.47 -10.43
N LEU A 60 -9.34 -14.62 -10.06
CA LEU A 60 -10.23 -15.60 -10.67
C LEU A 60 -10.57 -15.24 -12.11
N LEU A 61 -10.75 -13.95 -12.43
CA LEU A 61 -10.94 -13.49 -13.81
C LEU A 61 -9.74 -13.83 -14.70
N TRP A 62 -8.51 -13.84 -14.18
CA TRP A 62 -7.34 -14.34 -14.92
C TRP A 62 -7.46 -15.81 -15.34
N LYS A 63 -8.34 -16.60 -14.73
CA LYS A 63 -8.62 -18.00 -15.10
C LYS A 63 -9.70 -18.13 -16.18
N ALA A 64 -10.33 -17.03 -16.57
CA ALA A 64 -11.35 -16.99 -17.62
C ALA A 64 -10.78 -16.38 -18.92
N PRO A 65 -10.54 -17.18 -19.98
CA PRO A 65 -10.01 -16.67 -21.25
C PRO A 65 -10.77 -15.47 -21.86
N PRO A 66 -12.11 -15.38 -21.77
CA PRO A 66 -12.84 -14.19 -22.24
C PRO A 66 -12.41 -12.87 -21.58
N ALA A 67 -11.94 -12.90 -20.33
CA ALA A 67 -11.53 -11.71 -19.59
C ALA A 67 -10.11 -11.23 -19.96
N TRP A 68 -9.28 -12.06 -20.59
CA TRP A 68 -7.86 -11.76 -20.83
C TRP A 68 -7.63 -10.50 -21.66
N ARG A 69 -8.51 -10.18 -22.62
CA ARG A 69 -8.40 -8.95 -23.41
C ARG A 69 -8.49 -7.71 -22.53
N LEU A 70 -9.43 -7.69 -21.58
CA LEU A 70 -9.60 -6.60 -20.62
C LEU A 70 -8.41 -6.55 -19.66
N LEU A 71 -8.03 -7.70 -19.11
CA LEU A 71 -7.00 -7.79 -18.06
C LEU A 71 -5.61 -7.45 -18.59
N ASN A 72 -5.23 -7.92 -19.78
CA ASN A 72 -3.96 -7.54 -20.41
C ASN A 72 -3.90 -6.05 -20.76
N ARG A 73 -5.04 -5.40 -20.98
CA ARG A 73 -5.11 -3.98 -21.31
C ARG A 73 -5.06 -3.08 -20.08
N TYR A 74 -5.75 -3.45 -19.00
CA TYR A 74 -5.97 -2.53 -17.87
C TYR A 74 -5.43 -3.05 -16.53
N PHE A 75 -5.02 -4.31 -16.42
CA PHE A 75 -4.59 -4.94 -15.17
C PHE A 75 -3.15 -5.48 -15.23
N ILE A 76 -2.41 -5.13 -16.28
CA ILE A 76 -0.96 -5.37 -16.41
C ILE A 76 -0.30 -4.09 -16.90
N SER A 77 0.78 -3.67 -16.24
CA SER A 77 1.67 -2.63 -16.75
C SER A 77 2.73 -3.26 -17.65
N VAL A 78 2.75 -2.85 -18.93
CA VAL A 78 3.75 -3.27 -19.93
C VAL A 78 4.43 -2.01 -20.48
N PRO A 79 5.72 -1.76 -20.18
CA PRO A 79 6.39 -0.55 -20.63
C PRO A 79 6.49 -0.44 -22.16
N LEU A 80 6.41 -1.56 -22.90
CA LEU A 80 6.41 -1.58 -24.37
C LEU A 80 5.18 -0.90 -25.00
N TYR A 81 4.01 -0.93 -24.35
CA TYR A 81 2.77 -0.32 -24.84
C TYR A 81 1.84 0.00 -23.66
N PRO A 82 2.24 0.91 -22.75
CA PRO A 82 1.50 1.11 -21.52
C PRO A 82 0.15 1.76 -21.81
N TYR A 83 -0.91 1.20 -21.23
CA TYR A 83 -2.21 1.85 -21.19
C TYR A 83 -2.28 2.72 -19.95
N ALA A 84 -2.76 3.96 -20.06
CA ALA A 84 -2.75 4.90 -18.94
C ALA A 84 -3.45 4.34 -17.68
N MET A 85 -4.59 3.67 -17.86
CA MET A 85 -5.35 3.06 -16.76
C MET A 85 -4.69 1.83 -16.13
N SER A 86 -3.65 1.26 -16.77
CA SER A 86 -2.98 0.08 -16.23
C SER A 86 -2.26 0.37 -14.92
N VAL A 87 -1.88 1.62 -14.64
CA VAL A 87 -1.24 2.01 -13.36
C VAL A 87 -2.19 1.90 -12.16
N VAL A 88 -3.50 1.90 -12.40
CA VAL A 88 -4.52 1.70 -11.36
C VAL A 88 -4.90 0.24 -11.28
N GLY A 89 -5.24 -0.39 -12.41
CA GLY A 89 -5.69 -1.78 -12.40
C GLY A 89 -4.60 -2.78 -12.02
N SER A 90 -3.32 -2.50 -12.31
CA SER A 90 -2.19 -3.33 -11.86
C SER A 90 -2.15 -3.51 -10.34
N VAL A 91 -2.59 -2.51 -9.56
CA VAL A 91 -2.60 -2.54 -8.09
C VAL A 91 -3.47 -3.67 -7.54
N PHE A 92 -4.49 -4.10 -8.29
CA PHE A 92 -5.45 -5.12 -7.84
C PHE A 92 -5.28 -6.48 -8.54
N SER A 93 -4.21 -6.65 -9.31
CA SER A 93 -4.06 -7.77 -10.23
C SER A 93 -3.01 -8.77 -9.74
N HIS A 94 -3.35 -10.05 -9.75
CA HIS A 94 -2.44 -11.15 -9.43
C HIS A 94 -2.68 -12.32 -10.38
N GLN A 95 -1.62 -12.92 -10.92
CA GLN A 95 -1.72 -14.11 -11.79
C GLN A 95 -1.35 -15.42 -11.07
N GLN A 96 -0.51 -15.34 -10.03
CA GLN A 96 0.00 -16.48 -9.27
C GLN A 96 -0.60 -16.51 -7.86
N LEU A 97 -1.04 -17.69 -7.40
CA LEU A 97 -1.66 -17.85 -6.09
C LEU A 97 -0.72 -17.44 -4.95
N ARG A 98 0.56 -17.85 -5.02
CA ARG A 98 1.57 -17.46 -4.03
C ARG A 98 1.67 -15.94 -3.89
N HIS A 99 1.68 -15.22 -5.02
CA HIS A 99 1.78 -13.76 -5.00
C HIS A 99 0.55 -13.11 -4.35
N LEU A 100 -0.65 -13.60 -4.68
CA LEU A 100 -1.90 -13.16 -4.05
C LEU A 100 -1.90 -13.46 -2.54
N ALA A 101 -1.52 -14.67 -2.14
CA ALA A 101 -1.51 -15.12 -0.75
C ALA A 101 -0.56 -14.29 0.12
N THR A 102 0.67 -14.02 -0.35
CA THR A 102 1.63 -13.19 0.37
C THR A 102 1.12 -11.76 0.54
N ASN A 103 0.56 -11.14 -0.51
CA ASN A 103 0.00 -9.78 -0.40
C ASN A 103 -1.20 -9.74 0.56
N THR A 104 -2.08 -10.73 0.48
CA THR A 104 -3.26 -10.86 1.34
C THR A 104 -2.84 -10.99 2.80
N LEU A 105 -1.84 -11.82 3.10
CA LEU A 105 -1.33 -11.98 4.46
C LEU A 105 -0.75 -10.68 5.04
N ILE A 106 0.10 -9.99 4.28
CA ILE A 106 0.71 -8.73 4.76
C ILE A 106 -0.36 -7.64 4.90
N LEU A 107 -1.29 -7.54 3.94
CA LEU A 107 -2.41 -6.60 4.01
C LEU A 107 -3.28 -6.85 5.24
N TRP A 108 -3.52 -8.11 5.62
CA TRP A 108 -4.24 -8.43 6.86
C TRP A 108 -3.47 -7.95 8.09
N LEU A 109 -2.19 -8.34 8.19
CA LEU A 109 -1.38 -8.08 9.38
C LEU A 109 -1.13 -6.58 9.60
N ILE A 110 -0.76 -5.84 8.57
CA ILE A 110 -0.42 -4.41 8.69
C ILE A 110 -1.64 -3.54 8.42
N GLY A 111 -2.44 -3.89 7.42
CA GLY A 111 -3.53 -3.04 6.97
C GLY A 111 -4.64 -2.87 8.00
N THR A 112 -5.00 -3.92 8.75
CA THR A 112 -6.01 -3.79 9.80
C THR A 112 -5.58 -2.86 10.93
N ARG A 113 -4.35 -3.04 11.43
CA ARG A 113 -3.77 -2.20 12.48
C ARG A 113 -3.64 -0.74 12.06
N LEU A 114 -3.09 -0.50 10.87
CA LEU A 114 -2.96 0.85 10.34
C LEU A 114 -4.33 1.50 10.15
N HIS A 115 -5.30 0.77 9.60
CA HIS A 115 -6.67 1.27 9.44
C HIS A 115 -7.29 1.69 10.76
N ASP A 116 -7.10 0.93 11.84
CA ASP A 116 -7.65 1.29 13.16
C ASP A 116 -7.05 2.61 13.70
N GLU A 117 -5.81 2.94 13.35
CA GLU A 117 -5.17 4.19 13.76
C GLU A 117 -5.55 5.41 12.91
N ILE A 118 -5.68 5.23 11.59
CA ILE A 118 -5.83 6.36 10.66
C ILE A 118 -7.25 6.48 10.10
N GLY A 119 -8.08 5.46 10.29
CA GLY A 119 -9.44 5.39 9.77
C GLY A 119 -9.53 5.06 8.28
N ARG A 120 -10.74 4.78 7.78
CA ARG A 120 -10.96 4.28 6.40
C ARG A 120 -10.57 5.29 5.32
N GLY A 121 -10.87 6.58 5.52
CA GLY A 121 -10.60 7.63 4.53
C GLY A 121 -9.12 7.67 4.16
N ASP A 122 -8.29 7.95 5.17
CA ASP A 122 -6.84 7.96 5.05
C ASP A 122 -6.28 6.61 4.63
N PHE A 123 -6.77 5.49 5.19
CA PHE A 123 -6.31 4.16 4.81
C PHE A 123 -6.45 3.87 3.31
N MET A 124 -7.63 4.16 2.74
CA MET A 124 -7.85 3.96 1.31
C MET A 124 -7.02 4.93 0.46
N ALA A 125 -6.84 6.17 0.92
CA ALA A 125 -6.02 7.15 0.24
C ALA A 125 -4.55 6.72 0.21
N VAL A 126 -3.98 6.26 1.32
CA VAL A 126 -2.61 5.72 1.36
C VAL A 126 -2.49 4.48 0.47
N TYR A 127 -3.40 3.50 0.60
CA TYR A 127 -3.35 2.28 -0.21
C TYR A 127 -3.33 2.59 -1.71
N LEU A 128 -4.28 3.40 -2.19
CA LEU A 128 -4.39 3.72 -3.61
C LEU A 128 -3.25 4.62 -4.09
N SER A 129 -2.92 5.69 -3.35
CA SER A 129 -1.85 6.61 -3.73
C SER A 129 -0.48 5.93 -3.82
N SER A 130 -0.14 5.07 -2.84
CA SER A 130 1.08 4.26 -2.87
C SER A 130 1.07 3.24 -4.01
N GLY A 131 -0.07 2.62 -4.32
CA GLY A 131 -0.20 1.70 -5.44
C GLY A 131 0.06 2.35 -6.80
N VAL A 132 -0.55 3.52 -7.06
CA VAL A 132 -0.36 4.23 -8.33
C VAL A 132 1.02 4.89 -8.43
N LEU A 133 1.56 5.42 -7.33
CA LEU A 133 2.92 5.96 -7.28
C LEU A 133 3.98 4.87 -7.45
N GLY A 134 3.77 3.68 -6.90
CA GLY A 134 4.57 2.50 -7.20
C GLY A 134 4.50 2.12 -8.68
N SER A 135 3.30 2.03 -9.24
CA SER A 135 3.10 1.63 -10.63
C SER A 135 3.74 2.61 -11.62
N ILE A 136 3.62 3.93 -11.42
CA ILE A 136 4.27 4.92 -12.30
C ILE A 136 5.79 4.94 -12.11
N THR A 137 6.29 4.72 -10.89
CA THR A 137 7.73 4.64 -10.60
C THR A 137 8.35 3.45 -11.33
N SER A 138 7.73 2.28 -11.23
CA SER A 138 8.14 1.08 -11.97
C SER A 138 8.12 1.29 -13.48
N LEU A 139 7.00 1.81 -14.02
CA LEU A 139 6.88 2.09 -15.44
C LEU A 139 7.97 3.05 -15.92
N THR A 140 8.20 4.15 -15.18
CA THR A 140 9.23 5.14 -15.51
C THR A 140 10.62 4.52 -15.50
N ALA A 141 10.97 3.78 -14.44
CA ALA A 141 12.27 3.12 -14.34
C ALA A 141 12.50 2.15 -15.51
N HIS A 142 11.50 1.32 -15.85
CA HIS A 142 11.63 0.37 -16.95
C HIS A 142 11.71 1.03 -18.33
N VAL A 143 10.99 2.13 -18.57
CA VAL A 143 11.10 2.90 -19.82
C VAL A 143 12.49 3.52 -19.94
N LEU A 144 12.99 4.17 -18.88
CA LEU A 144 14.29 4.85 -18.90
C LEU A 144 15.47 3.86 -19.00
N LEU A 145 15.35 2.68 -18.38
CA LEU A 145 16.35 1.62 -18.46
C LEU A 145 16.25 0.76 -19.73
N GLY A 146 15.32 1.05 -20.65
CA GLY A 146 15.11 0.30 -21.88
C GLY A 146 14.55 -1.12 -21.68
N ARG A 147 14.03 -1.45 -20.50
CA ARG A 147 13.51 -2.79 -20.15
C ARG A 147 12.03 -2.93 -20.51
N LEU A 148 11.74 -2.96 -21.81
CA LEU A 148 10.36 -2.77 -22.29
C LEU A 148 9.44 -4.00 -22.17
N THR A 149 9.99 -5.21 -22.04
CA THR A 149 9.23 -6.47 -22.03
C THR A 149 8.89 -6.97 -20.63
N ILE A 150 9.33 -6.28 -19.59
CA ILE A 150 9.00 -6.62 -18.20
C ILE A 150 7.53 -6.29 -17.94
N THR A 151 6.80 -7.19 -17.31
CA THR A 151 5.41 -6.96 -16.91
C THR A 151 5.35 -6.76 -15.40
N SER A 152 4.49 -5.83 -14.97
CA SER A 152 4.28 -5.54 -13.54
C SER A 152 2.79 -5.52 -13.20
N LEU A 153 2.45 -6.22 -12.12
CA LEU A 153 1.11 -6.33 -11.55
C LEU A 153 1.21 -6.82 -10.09
N GLY A 154 0.39 -6.27 -9.20
CA GLY A 154 0.33 -6.66 -7.80
C GLY A 154 0.02 -5.50 -6.86
N ALA A 155 -0.59 -5.82 -5.72
CA ALA A 155 -0.86 -4.90 -4.63
C ALA A 155 0.38 -4.51 -3.81
N SER A 156 1.56 -5.05 -4.14
CA SER A 156 2.74 -4.94 -3.28
C SER A 156 3.29 -3.53 -3.16
N GLY A 157 3.16 -2.68 -4.19
CA GLY A 157 3.49 -1.25 -4.09
C GLY A 157 2.55 -0.49 -3.13
N ALA A 158 1.25 -0.82 -3.13
CA ALA A 158 0.29 -0.27 -2.18
C ALA A 158 0.60 -0.72 -0.75
N ILE A 159 0.87 -2.01 -0.56
CA ILE A 159 1.23 -2.61 0.73
C ILE A 159 2.57 -2.07 1.24
N ALA A 160 3.57 -1.86 0.38
CA ALA A 160 4.82 -1.19 0.72
C ALA A 160 4.55 0.20 1.31
N GLY A 161 3.61 0.95 0.72
CA GLY A 161 3.12 2.20 1.29
C GLY A 161 2.52 2.06 2.68
N LEU A 162 1.60 1.10 2.88
CA LEU A 162 1.02 0.85 4.20
C LEU A 162 2.09 0.51 5.25
N VAL A 163 3.07 -0.32 4.89
CA VAL A 163 4.20 -0.69 5.76
C VAL A 163 5.04 0.55 6.10
N ALA A 164 5.38 1.37 5.12
CA ALA A 164 6.13 2.61 5.37
C ALA A 164 5.35 3.59 6.24
N SER A 165 4.04 3.76 6.01
CA SER A 165 3.20 4.61 6.84
C SER A 165 3.15 4.10 8.28
N TRP A 166 2.96 2.79 8.49
CA TRP A 166 2.98 2.18 9.81
C TRP A 166 4.32 2.41 10.52
N CYS A 167 5.44 2.12 9.86
CA CYS A 167 6.78 2.32 10.40
C CYS A 167 7.07 3.78 10.74
N MET A 168 6.64 4.74 9.91
CA MET A 168 6.89 6.15 10.15
C MET A 168 6.00 6.73 11.26
N LEU A 169 4.74 6.29 11.37
CA LEU A 169 3.89 6.64 12.52
C LEU A 169 4.51 6.15 13.83
N HIS A 170 5.10 4.96 13.81
CA HIS A 170 5.78 4.31 14.94
C HIS A 170 7.29 4.52 14.92
N SER A 171 7.79 5.63 14.35
CA SER A 171 9.23 5.81 14.12
C SER A 171 10.08 5.69 15.38
N ASN A 172 9.53 6.03 16.55
CA ASN A 172 10.23 5.97 17.84
C ASN A 172 9.77 4.78 18.70
N ASP A 173 8.76 4.04 18.26
CA ASP A 173 8.19 2.94 19.02
C ASP A 173 8.89 1.64 18.63
N LYS A 174 9.17 0.80 19.63
CA LYS A 174 9.73 -0.52 19.40
C LYS A 174 8.69 -1.42 18.73
N LEU A 175 8.85 -1.64 17.43
CA LEU A 175 8.05 -2.58 16.69
C LEU A 175 8.54 -3.98 16.96
N VAL A 176 7.63 -4.83 17.41
CA VAL A 176 7.91 -6.23 17.67
C VAL A 176 6.91 -7.09 16.91
N PRO A 177 7.36 -8.06 16.10
CA PRO A 177 6.46 -8.99 15.45
C PRO A 177 5.60 -9.72 16.48
N SER A 178 4.28 -9.57 16.41
CA SER A 178 3.37 -10.07 17.45
C SER A 178 3.36 -11.61 17.59
N PHE A 179 3.88 -12.33 16.60
CA PHE A 179 3.99 -13.79 16.58
C PHE A 179 5.26 -14.33 17.25
N LEU A 180 6.21 -13.47 17.65
CA LEU A 180 7.43 -13.92 18.32
C LEU A 180 7.18 -14.23 19.81
N PRO A 181 7.78 -15.31 20.35
CA PRO A 181 7.74 -15.61 21.77
C PRO A 181 8.30 -14.44 22.59
N HIS A 182 7.80 -14.26 23.82
CA HIS A 182 8.10 -13.07 24.62
C HIS A 182 9.61 -12.87 24.85
N GLU A 183 10.34 -13.94 25.11
CA GLU A 183 11.80 -13.92 25.28
C GLU A 183 12.58 -13.42 24.05
N TRP A 184 12.03 -13.49 22.83
CA TRP A 184 12.70 -13.00 21.60
C TRP A 184 12.43 -11.52 21.33
N ARG A 185 11.42 -10.94 22.00
CA ARG A 185 10.92 -9.60 21.70
C ARG A 185 11.96 -8.52 21.95
N GLU A 186 12.74 -8.66 23.00
CA GLU A 186 13.79 -7.70 23.37
C GLU A 186 14.95 -7.70 22.37
N TYR A 187 15.28 -8.85 21.78
CA TYR A 187 16.36 -8.98 20.80
C TYR A 187 15.98 -8.49 19.39
N VAL A 188 14.69 -8.51 19.06
CA VAL A 188 14.18 -8.18 17.71
C VAL A 188 13.52 -6.79 17.65
N ALA A 189 13.41 -6.10 18.79
CA ALA A 189 12.79 -4.78 18.90
C ALA A 189 13.61 -3.68 18.20
N ALA A 190 13.17 -3.30 17.00
CA ALA A 190 13.67 -2.14 16.27
C ALA A 190 12.62 -1.02 16.26
N ASP A 191 13.08 0.22 16.29
CA ASP A 191 12.22 1.38 16.08
C ASP A 191 11.67 1.38 14.64
N GLY A 192 10.49 1.95 14.43
CA GLY A 192 9.83 1.93 13.13
C GLY A 192 10.70 2.50 11.99
N SER A 193 11.49 3.55 12.24
CA SER A 193 12.42 4.09 11.25
C SER A 193 13.52 3.11 10.88
N THR A 194 14.13 2.43 11.85
CA THR A 194 15.15 1.40 11.58
C THR A 194 14.57 0.23 10.80
N VAL A 195 13.35 -0.23 11.13
CA VAL A 195 12.68 -1.28 10.36
C VAL A 195 12.50 -0.87 8.90
N LEU A 196 11.97 0.33 8.65
CA LEU A 196 11.78 0.84 7.29
C LEU A 196 13.10 1.00 6.54
N ALA A 197 14.12 1.56 7.21
CA ALA A 197 15.46 1.71 6.63
C ALA A 197 16.04 0.35 6.24
N GLY A 198 15.92 -0.67 7.10
CA GLY A 198 16.37 -2.02 6.80
C GLY A 198 15.66 -2.64 5.58
N ILE A 199 14.34 -2.48 5.48
CA ILE A 199 13.55 -2.96 4.33
C ILE A 199 13.99 -2.26 3.04
N VAL A 200 14.11 -0.93 3.05
CA VAL A 200 14.50 -0.14 1.87
C VAL A 200 15.95 -0.48 1.46
N LEU A 201 16.88 -0.57 2.41
CA LEU A 201 18.27 -0.94 2.13
C LEU A 201 18.36 -2.36 1.54
N PHE A 202 17.58 -3.31 2.06
CA PHE A 202 17.53 -4.66 1.52
C PHE A 202 17.00 -4.68 0.07
N GLU A 203 15.99 -3.87 -0.25
CA GLU A 203 15.51 -3.76 -1.63
C GLU A 203 16.51 -3.09 -2.57
N LEU A 204 17.17 -2.02 -2.13
CA LEU A 204 18.23 -1.37 -2.89
C LEU A 204 19.39 -2.33 -3.16
N PHE A 205 19.77 -3.15 -2.16
CA PHE A 205 20.74 -4.21 -2.33
C PHE A 205 20.30 -5.23 -3.39
N ASN A 206 19.05 -5.72 -3.32
CA ASN A 206 18.53 -6.67 -4.31
C ASN A 206 18.43 -6.07 -5.73
N LEU A 207 18.26 -4.75 -5.86
CA LEU A 207 18.20 -4.06 -7.14
C LEU A 207 19.55 -4.12 -7.87
N VAL A 208 20.65 -3.92 -7.15
CA VAL A 208 22.02 -3.90 -7.70
C VAL A 208 22.75 -5.25 -7.63
N SER A 209 22.34 -6.12 -6.72
CA SER A 209 22.98 -7.43 -6.52
C SER A 209 22.82 -8.32 -7.76
N PRO A 210 23.88 -9.05 -8.16
CA PRO A 210 23.79 -10.08 -9.20
C PRO A 210 23.01 -11.32 -8.71
N PHE A 211 22.92 -11.53 -7.40
CA PHE A 211 22.15 -12.60 -6.78
C PHE A 211 20.71 -12.12 -6.56
N LYS A 212 19.83 -12.36 -7.54
CA LYS A 212 18.40 -12.03 -7.41
C LYS A 212 17.71 -13.04 -6.49
N VAL A 213 17.47 -12.65 -5.24
CA VAL A 213 16.82 -13.50 -4.22
C VAL A 213 15.32 -13.68 -4.51
N ALA A 214 14.66 -12.70 -5.13
CA ALA A 214 13.27 -12.80 -5.56
C ALA A 214 13.01 -11.99 -6.85
N LYS A 215 12.16 -12.50 -7.74
CA LYS A 215 11.63 -11.74 -8.89
C LYS A 215 10.49 -10.83 -8.41
N LEU A 216 10.85 -9.71 -7.79
CA LEU A 216 9.92 -8.68 -7.33
C LEU A 216 10.13 -7.38 -8.10
N ASP A 217 9.08 -6.59 -8.21
CA ASP A 217 9.16 -5.24 -8.78
C ASP A 217 9.63 -4.24 -7.71
N HIS A 218 10.94 -4.22 -7.49
CA HIS A 218 11.58 -3.34 -6.51
C HIS A 218 11.31 -1.85 -6.78
N TRP A 219 11.16 -1.43 -8.04
CA TRP A 219 10.85 -0.04 -8.36
C TRP A 219 9.44 0.35 -7.91
N ALA A 220 8.48 -0.56 -8.04
CA ALA A 220 7.13 -0.34 -7.54
C ALA A 220 7.10 -0.21 -6.01
N HIS A 221 7.87 -1.03 -5.31
CA HIS A 221 7.95 -0.98 -3.85
C HIS A 221 8.61 0.31 -3.36
N LEU A 222 9.72 0.74 -3.96
CA LEU A 222 10.37 2.03 -3.63
C LEU A 222 9.42 3.22 -3.79
N GLY A 223 8.64 3.26 -4.88
CA GLY A 223 7.60 4.28 -5.08
C GLY A 223 6.50 4.22 -4.00
N GLY A 224 6.11 3.00 -3.60
CA GLY A 224 5.18 2.75 -2.51
C GLY A 224 5.68 3.25 -1.14
N TYR A 225 6.90 2.84 -0.75
CA TYR A 225 7.53 3.26 0.51
C TYR A 225 7.65 4.78 0.59
N PHE A 226 8.08 5.43 -0.50
CA PHE A 226 8.17 6.89 -0.57
C PHE A 226 6.81 7.55 -0.32
N ALA A 227 5.77 7.09 -1.03
CA ALA A 227 4.42 7.63 -0.87
C ALA A 227 3.88 7.47 0.56
N GLY A 228 4.03 6.27 1.14
CA GLY A 228 3.56 5.98 2.49
C GLY A 228 4.31 6.74 3.57
N ALA A 229 5.63 6.87 3.43
CA ALA A 229 6.47 7.65 4.34
C ALA A 229 6.14 9.15 4.27
N ALA A 230 5.99 9.70 3.05
CA ALA A 230 5.60 11.09 2.86
C ALA A 230 4.22 11.38 3.47
N TRP A 231 3.24 10.52 3.25
CA TRP A 231 1.92 10.64 3.88
C TRP A 231 2.02 10.67 5.41
N ALA A 232 2.75 9.71 6.00
CA ALA A 232 2.90 9.64 7.45
C ALA A 232 3.61 10.87 8.02
N MET A 233 4.66 11.38 7.36
CA MET A 233 5.35 12.60 7.79
C MET A 233 4.41 13.81 7.82
N MET A 234 3.50 13.93 6.85
CA MET A 234 2.53 15.04 6.80
C MET A 234 1.44 14.92 7.89
N HIS A 235 1.02 13.70 8.25
CA HIS A 235 -0.14 13.48 9.12
C HIS A 235 0.22 13.17 10.57
N LYS A 236 1.44 12.67 10.84
CA LYS A 236 1.90 12.28 12.18
C LYS A 236 1.72 13.38 13.24
N PRO A 237 2.07 14.66 13.01
CA PRO A 237 1.89 15.70 14.02
C PRO A 237 0.42 15.89 14.42
N LYS A 238 -0.51 15.82 13.46
CA LYS A 238 -1.96 15.93 13.69
C LYS A 238 -2.46 14.75 14.50
N LEU A 239 -2.03 13.54 14.17
CA LEU A 239 -2.41 12.30 14.87
C LEU A 239 -1.86 12.26 16.30
N GLU A 240 -0.61 12.68 16.51
CA GLU A 240 -0.01 12.78 17.85
C GLU A 240 -0.71 13.82 18.73
N ARG A 241 -1.08 14.98 18.18
CA ARG A 241 -1.85 15.99 18.91
C ARG A 241 -3.19 15.43 19.37
N LYS A 242 -3.94 14.79 18.47
CA LYS A 242 -5.23 14.15 18.80
C LYS A 242 -5.07 13.10 19.90
N ARG A 243 -4.05 12.23 19.81
CA ARG A 243 -3.75 11.22 20.84
C ARG A 243 -3.42 11.83 22.20
N ARG A 244 -2.70 12.96 22.24
CA ARG A 244 -2.40 13.68 23.50
C ARG A 244 -3.66 14.30 24.11
N GLU A 245 -4.52 14.89 23.30
CA GLU A 245 -5.80 15.48 23.73
C GLU A 245 -6.73 14.41 24.31
N GLU A 246 -6.86 13.26 23.64
CA GLU A 246 -7.66 12.13 24.11
C GLU A 246 -7.14 11.57 25.44
N ARG A 247 -5.82 11.35 25.56
CA ARG A 247 -5.21 10.89 26.83
C ARG A 247 -5.46 11.88 27.97
N GLY A 248 -5.23 13.17 27.74
CA GLY A 248 -5.47 14.19 28.76
C GLY A 248 -6.95 14.28 29.18
N TRP A 249 -7.89 13.99 28.29
CA TRP A 249 -9.30 13.86 28.65
C TRP A 249 -9.57 12.62 29.52
N ILE A 250 -9.03 11.45 29.14
CA ILE A 250 -9.17 10.21 29.92
C ILE A 250 -8.56 10.39 31.32
N ASP A 251 -7.38 10.99 31.42
CA ASP A 251 -6.69 11.21 32.69
C ASP A 251 -7.52 12.10 33.63
N ARG A 252 -8.14 13.16 33.11
CA ARG A 252 -9.07 14.01 33.87
C ARG A 252 -10.31 13.24 34.32
N PHE A 253 -10.91 12.46 33.42
CA PHE A 253 -12.07 11.65 33.74
C PHE A 253 -11.77 10.60 34.83
N MET A 254 -10.62 9.92 34.75
CA MET A 254 -10.22 8.91 35.74
C MET A 254 -9.75 9.50 37.07
N SER A 255 -9.23 10.73 37.09
CA SER A 255 -8.73 11.38 38.30
C SER A 255 -9.82 12.05 39.16
N GLY A 256 -11.09 12.04 38.72
CA GLY A 256 -12.22 12.46 39.54
C GLY A 256 -12.28 13.96 39.87
N SER A 257 -11.59 14.80 39.10
CA SER A 257 -11.62 16.26 39.21
C SER A 257 -12.46 16.90 38.12
#